data_AF-V8N4Y8-F1
#
_entry.id   AF-V8N4Y8-F1
#
_cell.length_a   1.000
_cell.length_b   1.000
_cell.length_c   1.000
_cell.angle_alpha   90.00
_cell.angle_beta   90.00
_cell.angle_gamma   90.00
#
_symmetry.space_group_name_H-M   'P 1'
#
loop_
_entity.id
_entity.type
_entity.pdbx_description
1 polymer ?
#
loop_
_entity_poly.entity_id
_entity_poly.type
_entity_poly.pdbx_seq_one_letter_code
_entity_poly.pdbx_strand_id
1 'polypeptide(L)'
;LELRRPSSPLVDLKPIEFGILGSKKEIVQPGILKKTYTPDDYFRKFEPRLYSLDSNSDDVESLTDEEIVAKYQLGMLHFSTQYDLLHNYLIVRVIEAKDLPPPISYDGARQDMAHSNPYVKICLLPDQKNSKQTGVKRKTQNPIFEERYMFDIPFLEAQRRTLLLTVVDFDKFSRHCVIGKVSMPLSEVDLVKGGHWWKALVPSSQNEVELGELLLSLNYLPSAGRLNVDIIRAKQLLQTDMSQGS
;
A
#
# COMPACT_ATOMS: atom_id res chain seq x y z
N LEU A 1 16.35 34.13 -50.12
CA LEU A 1 15.88 35.28 -49.32
C LEU A 1 14.55 34.85 -48.68
N GLU A 2 14.61 33.87 -47.79
CA GLU A 2 14.76 33.96 -46.31
C GLU A 2 13.41 33.94 -45.59
N LEU A 3 13.27 32.93 -44.72
CA LEU A 3 12.08 32.56 -43.97
C LEU A 3 11.80 33.52 -42.80
N ARG A 4 10.53 33.85 -42.57
CA ARG A 4 10.04 34.45 -41.31
C ARG A 4 10.00 33.39 -40.20
N ARG A 5 10.73 33.63 -39.10
CA ARG A 5 10.53 32.98 -37.80
C ARG A 5 9.58 33.83 -36.93
N PRO A 6 8.76 33.23 -36.05
CA PRO A 6 8.07 33.98 -35.00
C PRO A 6 9.04 34.33 -33.85
N SER A 7 8.89 35.53 -33.29
CA SER A 7 9.73 36.11 -32.23
C SER A 7 9.48 35.45 -30.88
N SER A 8 10.55 34.98 -30.23
CA SER A 8 10.56 34.61 -28.82
C SER A 8 10.57 35.86 -27.92
N PRO A 9 9.93 35.84 -26.74
CA PRO A 9 9.92 36.98 -25.84
C PRO A 9 11.32 37.21 -25.24
N LEU A 10 11.74 38.48 -25.20
CA LEU A 10 12.94 38.95 -24.52
C LEU A 10 12.71 38.88 -23.01
N VAL A 11 13.47 38.04 -22.32
CA VAL A 11 13.53 38.03 -20.84
C VAL A 11 14.64 38.98 -20.42
N ASP A 12 14.29 40.00 -19.64
CA ASP A 12 15.23 40.94 -19.03
C ASP A 12 16.07 40.22 -17.96
N LEU A 13 17.34 39.98 -18.28
CA LEU A 13 18.32 39.38 -17.37
C LEU A 13 19.05 40.50 -16.62
N LYS A 14 18.40 41.07 -15.60
CA LYS A 14 19.13 41.89 -14.63
C LYS A 14 19.88 40.98 -13.64
N PRO A 15 21.18 41.23 -13.40
CA PRO A 15 21.93 40.53 -12.36
C PRO A 15 21.28 40.76 -10.99
N ILE A 16 21.25 39.72 -10.15
CA ILE A 16 20.86 39.86 -8.74
C ILE A 16 22.02 40.52 -8.01
N GLU A 17 21.89 41.82 -7.72
CA GLU A 17 22.82 42.55 -6.87
C GLU A 17 22.56 42.20 -5.39
N PHE A 18 23.54 41.57 -4.74
CA PHE A 18 23.56 41.45 -3.29
C PHE A 18 24.06 42.78 -2.70
N GLY A 19 23.11 43.69 -2.45
CA GLY A 19 23.40 44.95 -1.78
C GLY A 19 23.92 44.72 -0.35
N ILE A 20 25.15 45.16 -0.10
CA ILE A 20 25.66 45.43 1.25
C ILE A 20 25.17 46.84 1.61
N LEU A 21 24.15 46.96 2.47
CA LEU A 21 23.92 48.18 3.25
C LEU A 21 22.95 47.98 4.41
N GLY A 22 23.27 48.63 5.54
CA GLY A 22 22.26 49.41 6.26
C GLY A 22 21.72 48.79 7.53
N SER A 23 22.19 49.30 8.65
CA SER A 23 21.64 49.14 10.00
C SER A 23 20.20 49.66 10.08
N LYS A 24 19.22 48.79 9.77
CA LYS A 24 17.83 48.79 10.27
C LYS A 24 17.15 47.49 9.82
N LYS A 25 17.43 46.39 10.54
CA LYS A 25 16.60 45.17 10.47
C LYS A 25 15.45 45.33 11.46
N GLU A 26 14.23 45.47 10.96
CA GLU A 26 13.07 45.03 11.76
C GLU A 26 13.06 43.50 11.75
N ILE A 27 13.08 42.92 12.95
CA ILE A 27 12.94 41.48 13.12
C ILE A 27 11.45 41.19 12.94
N VAL A 28 11.07 40.64 11.80
CA VAL A 28 9.73 40.07 11.62
C VAL A 28 9.69 38.74 12.38
N GLN A 29 9.47 38.81 13.69
CA GLN A 29 8.99 37.63 14.42
C GLN A 29 7.51 37.44 14.07
N PRO A 30 7.07 36.23 13.69
CA PRO A 30 5.65 35.94 13.68
C PRO A 30 5.12 36.17 15.10
N GLY A 31 4.14 37.07 15.23
CA GLY A 31 3.54 37.38 16.52
C GLY A 31 3.03 36.11 17.18
N ILE A 32 3.45 35.87 18.43
CA ILE A 32 2.89 34.79 19.24
C ILE A 32 1.42 35.13 19.48
N LEU A 33 0.54 34.53 18.68
CA LEU A 33 -0.88 34.45 19.00
C LEU A 33 -0.97 33.60 20.28
N LYS A 34 -0.97 34.26 21.43
CA LYS A 34 -1.41 33.65 22.70
C LYS A 34 -2.92 33.40 22.59
N LYS A 35 -3.32 32.36 21.87
CA LYS A 35 -4.56 31.67 22.20
C LYS A 35 -4.27 30.90 23.48
N THR A 36 -4.92 31.29 24.56
CA THR A 36 -5.04 30.45 25.76
C THR A 36 -5.78 29.19 25.35
N TYR A 37 -5.03 28.16 24.99
CA TYR A 37 -5.57 26.83 24.74
C TYR A 37 -5.85 26.18 26.10
N THR A 38 -7.11 25.85 26.33
CA THR A 38 -7.48 24.98 27.46
C THR A 38 -7.18 23.53 27.06
N PRO A 39 -6.70 22.67 27.98
CA PRO A 39 -6.41 21.27 27.67
C PRO A 39 -7.61 20.49 27.08
N ASP A 40 -8.83 20.95 27.36
CA ASP A 40 -10.08 20.35 26.87
C ASP A 40 -10.34 20.59 25.36
N ASP A 41 -9.76 21.62 24.75
CA ASP A 41 -9.94 21.92 23.32
C ASP A 41 -9.19 20.95 22.39
N TYR A 42 -8.20 20.22 22.92
CA TYR A 42 -7.38 19.29 22.13
C TYR A 42 -8.19 18.07 21.66
N PHE A 43 -9.14 17.61 22.48
CA PHE A 43 -9.90 16.38 22.21
C PHE A 43 -11.20 16.62 21.45
N ARG A 44 -11.74 17.84 21.47
CA ARG A 44 -13.03 18.15 20.81
C ARG A 44 -12.92 18.51 19.33
N LYS A 45 -11.69 18.68 18.82
CA LYS A 45 -11.42 19.02 17.41
C LYS A 45 -11.05 17.81 16.55
N PHE A 46 -11.10 16.61 17.10
CA PHE A 46 -11.15 15.40 16.28
C PHE A 46 -12.55 15.33 15.71
N GLU A 47 -12.69 15.72 14.44
CA GLU A 47 -13.92 15.43 13.71
C GLU A 47 -13.96 13.93 13.45
N PRO A 48 -14.82 13.16 14.15
CA PRO A 48 -14.78 11.71 14.06
C PRO A 48 -15.08 11.24 12.63
N ARG A 49 -15.81 12.04 11.84
CA ARG A 49 -16.07 11.85 10.41
C ARG A 49 -14.83 11.86 9.50
N LEU A 50 -13.74 12.53 9.89
CA LEU A 50 -12.48 12.52 9.12
C LEU A 50 -11.65 11.25 9.35
N TYR A 51 -12.04 10.46 10.36
CA TYR A 51 -11.40 9.21 10.76
C TYR A 51 -12.43 8.07 10.88
N SER A 52 -13.70 8.31 10.50
CA SER A 52 -14.71 7.29 10.50
C SER A 52 -14.40 6.40 9.32
N LEU A 53 -14.12 5.15 9.64
CA LEU A 53 -14.16 4.04 8.69
C LEU A 53 -15.63 3.88 8.32
N ASP A 54 -16.16 4.79 7.50
CA ASP A 54 -17.50 4.61 6.93
C ASP A 54 -17.42 3.31 6.13
N SER A 55 -18.03 2.28 6.71
CA SER A 55 -18.03 0.89 6.30
C SER A 55 -18.47 0.72 4.85
N ASN A 56 -17.52 0.84 3.92
CA ASN A 56 -17.64 0.22 2.60
C ASN A 56 -17.07 -1.21 2.61
N SER A 57 -16.71 -1.75 3.79
CA SER A 57 -16.23 -3.14 3.94
C SER A 57 -17.32 -4.17 3.71
N ASP A 58 -18.58 -3.81 3.99
CA ASP A 58 -19.67 -4.79 4.10
C ASP A 58 -20.24 -5.19 2.73
N ASP A 59 -19.84 -4.51 1.65
CA ASP A 59 -20.34 -4.78 0.29
C ASP A 59 -19.45 -5.72 -0.53
N VAL A 60 -18.22 -6.04 -0.08
CA VAL A 60 -17.30 -6.85 -0.91
C VAL A 60 -17.68 -8.34 -0.90
N GLU A 61 -18.24 -8.83 0.21
CA GLU A 61 -18.55 -10.25 0.38
C GLU A 61 -19.75 -10.71 -0.47
N SER A 62 -20.59 -9.79 -0.94
CA SER A 62 -21.74 -10.08 -1.82
C SER A 62 -21.45 -9.97 -3.31
N LEU A 63 -20.29 -9.45 -3.72
CA LEU A 63 -19.97 -9.23 -5.14
C LEU A 63 -19.46 -10.50 -5.81
N THR A 64 -19.77 -10.66 -7.11
CA THR A 64 -19.16 -11.73 -7.91
C THR A 64 -17.71 -11.39 -8.28
N ASP A 65 -16.92 -12.40 -8.66
CA ASP A 65 -15.55 -12.19 -9.09
C ASP A 65 -15.45 -11.21 -10.28
N GLU A 66 -16.42 -11.23 -11.20
CA GLU A 66 -16.48 -10.29 -12.34
C GLU A 66 -16.71 -8.84 -11.89
N GLU A 67 -17.59 -8.62 -10.91
CA GLU A 67 -17.87 -7.30 -10.34
C GLU A 67 -16.66 -6.77 -9.57
N ILE A 68 -15.95 -7.64 -8.83
CA ILE A 68 -14.73 -7.29 -8.11
C ILE A 68 -13.63 -6.88 -9.09
N VAL A 69 -13.42 -7.64 -10.17
CA VAL A 69 -12.43 -7.29 -11.22
C VAL A 69 -12.79 -5.96 -11.86
N ALA A 70 -14.05 -5.72 -12.20
CA ALA A 70 -14.49 -4.46 -12.78
C ALA A 70 -14.29 -3.27 -11.83
N LYS A 71 -14.56 -3.47 -10.53
CA LYS A 71 -14.46 -2.42 -9.50
C LYS A 71 -13.01 -2.07 -9.16
N TYR A 72 -12.13 -3.04 -8.98
CA TYR A 72 -10.78 -2.82 -8.44
C TYR A 72 -9.65 -2.99 -9.45
N GLN A 73 -9.85 -3.75 -10.52
CA GLN A 73 -8.85 -3.96 -11.59
C GLN A 73 -7.49 -4.46 -11.07
N LEU A 74 -7.51 -5.30 -10.02
CA LEU A 74 -6.31 -5.86 -9.39
C LEU A 74 -5.89 -7.22 -9.99
N GLY A 75 -6.67 -7.74 -10.93
CA GLY A 75 -6.47 -9.04 -11.56
C GLY A 75 -7.07 -10.21 -10.77
N MET A 76 -6.67 -11.42 -11.12
CA MET A 76 -7.17 -12.67 -10.53
C MET A 76 -6.03 -13.60 -10.15
N LEU A 77 -6.26 -14.45 -9.14
CA LEU A 77 -5.32 -15.47 -8.69
C LEU A 77 -5.91 -16.87 -8.87
N HIS A 78 -5.11 -17.77 -9.46
CA HIS A 78 -5.41 -19.19 -9.61
C HIS A 78 -4.59 -20.02 -8.62
N PHE A 79 -5.29 -20.82 -7.83
CA PHE A 79 -4.68 -21.65 -6.81
C PHE A 79 -5.48 -22.92 -6.59
N SER A 80 -4.88 -23.92 -5.95
CA SER A 80 -5.55 -25.15 -5.55
C SER A 80 -5.27 -25.48 -4.10
N THR A 81 -6.19 -26.18 -3.45
CA THR A 81 -5.95 -26.73 -2.11
C THR A 81 -6.58 -28.12 -1.99
N GLN A 82 -5.87 -28.99 -1.29
CA GLN A 82 -6.28 -30.36 -1.01
C GLN A 82 -5.59 -30.81 0.27
N TYR A 83 -6.28 -31.61 1.07
CA TYR A 83 -5.73 -32.23 2.25
C TYR A 83 -5.29 -33.66 1.97
N ASP A 84 -4.08 -34.00 2.40
CA ASP A 84 -3.56 -35.35 2.32
C ASP A 84 -3.85 -36.08 3.64
N LEU A 85 -4.85 -36.95 3.63
CA LEU A 85 -5.25 -37.71 4.82
C LEU A 85 -4.22 -38.77 5.25
N LEU A 86 -3.38 -39.25 4.33
CA LEU A 86 -2.38 -40.28 4.64
C LEU A 86 -1.20 -39.68 5.39
N HIS A 87 -0.79 -38.48 4.99
CA HIS A 87 0.38 -37.81 5.55
C HIS A 87 0.04 -36.66 6.50
N ASN A 88 -1.24 -36.35 6.68
CA ASN A 88 -1.78 -35.39 7.65
C ASN A 88 -1.22 -33.96 7.47
N TYR A 89 -1.26 -33.46 6.23
CA TYR A 89 -0.94 -32.08 5.91
C TYR A 89 -1.92 -31.48 4.88
N LEU A 90 -2.08 -30.17 4.93
CA LEU A 90 -2.80 -29.40 3.91
C LEU A 90 -1.82 -28.98 2.80
N ILE A 91 -2.17 -29.26 1.55
CA ILE A 91 -1.46 -28.79 0.37
C ILE A 91 -2.14 -27.53 -0.16
N VAL A 92 -1.35 -26.49 -0.40
CA VAL A 92 -1.75 -25.28 -1.12
C VAL A 92 -0.82 -25.12 -2.31
N ARG A 93 -1.37 -25.04 -3.52
CA ARG A 93 -0.62 -24.76 -4.74
C ARG A 93 -0.99 -23.38 -5.26
N VAL A 94 -0.01 -22.53 -5.45
CA VAL A 94 -0.16 -21.26 -6.15
C VAL A 94 0.22 -21.51 -7.60
N ILE A 95 -0.73 -21.31 -8.52
CA ILE A 95 -0.60 -21.74 -9.91
C ILE A 95 -0.13 -20.55 -10.75
N GLU A 96 -1.00 -19.56 -10.93
CA GLU A 96 -0.73 -18.36 -11.72
C GLU A 96 -1.60 -17.19 -11.27
N ALA A 97 -1.24 -15.98 -11.68
CA ALA A 97 -2.11 -14.81 -11.59
C ALA A 97 -2.24 -14.16 -12.97
N LYS A 98 -3.34 -13.44 -13.20
CA LYS A 98 -3.63 -12.75 -14.46
C LYS A 98 -4.03 -11.31 -14.25
N ASP A 99 -3.67 -10.48 -15.21
CA ASP A 99 -4.08 -9.08 -15.33
C ASP A 99 -3.77 -8.26 -14.06
N LEU A 100 -2.59 -8.51 -13.47
CA LEU A 100 -2.11 -7.70 -12.36
C LEU A 100 -1.83 -6.26 -12.82
N PRO A 101 -2.06 -5.24 -11.97
CA PRO A 101 -1.79 -3.86 -12.31
C PRO A 101 -0.28 -3.57 -12.35
N PRO A 102 0.14 -2.52 -13.09
CA PRO A 102 1.51 -2.01 -12.99
C PRO A 102 1.86 -1.61 -11.55
N PRO A 103 3.16 -1.57 -11.20
CA PRO A 103 3.61 -1.14 -9.88
C PRO A 103 3.03 0.22 -9.50
N ILE A 104 2.64 0.40 -8.24
CA ILE A 104 2.11 1.70 -7.76
C ILE A 104 3.15 2.82 -7.91
N SER A 105 4.44 2.49 -7.84
CA SER A 105 5.55 3.43 -8.03
C SER A 105 5.86 3.72 -9.51
N TYR A 106 5.01 3.32 -10.45
CA TYR A 106 5.24 3.55 -11.87
C TYR A 106 5.22 5.04 -12.20
N ASP A 107 6.38 5.56 -12.60
CA ASP A 107 6.52 6.85 -13.26
C ASP A 107 6.59 6.59 -14.77
N GLY A 108 5.70 7.20 -15.55
CA GLY A 108 5.60 7.02 -17.01
C GLY A 108 6.88 7.36 -17.77
N ALA A 109 7.81 8.09 -17.16
CA ALA A 109 9.14 8.36 -17.70
C ALA A 109 10.12 7.17 -17.62
N ARG A 110 9.83 6.16 -16.79
CA ARG A 110 10.73 5.04 -16.46
C ARG A 110 10.18 3.70 -16.94
N GLN A 111 10.52 3.37 -18.17
CA GLN A 111 10.06 2.15 -18.85
C GLN A 111 10.55 0.85 -18.18
N ASP A 112 11.63 0.92 -17.40
CA ASP A 112 12.17 -0.19 -16.61
C ASP A 112 11.30 -0.57 -15.39
N MET A 113 10.40 0.32 -14.95
CA MET A 113 9.44 0.11 -13.86
C MET A 113 8.01 -0.19 -14.34
N ALA A 114 7.80 -0.44 -15.64
CA ALA A 114 6.47 -0.70 -16.21
C ALA A 114 5.84 -2.03 -15.78
N HIS A 115 6.61 -2.91 -15.12
CA HIS A 115 6.18 -4.26 -14.80
C HIS A 115 6.46 -4.62 -13.34
N SER A 116 5.49 -5.30 -12.74
CA SER A 116 5.55 -5.81 -11.37
C SER A 116 6.50 -7.00 -11.26
N ASN A 117 7.00 -7.22 -10.05
CA ASN A 117 7.75 -8.41 -9.65
C ASN A 117 6.94 -9.20 -8.61
N PRO A 118 5.83 -9.85 -9.01
CA PRO A 118 4.90 -10.43 -8.06
C PRO A 118 5.45 -11.68 -7.36
N TYR A 119 5.10 -11.82 -6.09
CA TYR A 119 5.14 -13.07 -5.32
C TYR A 119 3.88 -13.18 -4.46
N VAL A 120 3.56 -14.38 -3.99
CA VAL A 120 2.37 -14.63 -3.16
C VAL A 120 2.78 -15.08 -1.78
N LYS A 121 2.31 -14.36 -0.76
CA LYS A 121 2.38 -14.79 0.65
C LYS A 121 1.15 -15.63 0.98
N ILE A 122 1.36 -16.76 1.64
CA ILE A 122 0.36 -17.78 1.95
C ILE A 122 0.28 -17.91 3.46
N CYS A 123 -0.90 -17.67 4.04
CA CYS A 123 -1.15 -17.74 5.48
C CYS A 123 -2.40 -18.56 5.77
N LEU A 124 -2.45 -19.21 6.94
CA LEU A 124 -3.64 -19.91 7.45
C LEU A 124 -4.16 -19.20 8.70
N LEU A 125 -5.11 -18.29 8.51
CA LEU A 125 -5.70 -17.53 9.60
C LEU A 125 -6.38 -18.46 10.62
N PRO A 126 -6.34 -18.12 11.92
CA PRO A 126 -5.76 -16.89 12.51
C PRO A 126 -4.23 -16.86 12.63
N ASP A 127 -3.51 -17.94 12.31
CA ASP A 127 -2.05 -17.98 12.44
C ASP A 127 -1.37 -17.30 11.24
N GLN A 128 -0.93 -16.06 11.46
CA GLN A 128 -0.18 -15.29 10.46
C GLN A 128 1.34 -15.49 10.56
N LYS A 129 1.85 -16.13 11.62
CA LYS A 129 3.30 -16.28 11.84
C LYS A 129 3.88 -17.38 10.98
N ASN A 130 3.15 -18.48 10.81
CA ASN A 130 3.57 -19.60 9.96
C ASN A 130 3.22 -19.35 8.48
N SER A 131 3.66 -18.22 7.93
CA SER A 131 3.42 -17.87 6.53
C SER A 131 4.48 -18.45 5.60
N LYS A 132 4.08 -18.89 4.42
CA LYS A 132 4.96 -19.31 3.33
C LYS A 132 4.90 -18.30 2.19
N GLN A 133 5.86 -18.30 1.28
CA GLN A 133 5.87 -17.37 0.16
C GLN A 133 6.45 -17.99 -1.10
N THR A 134 5.93 -17.59 -2.26
CA THR A 134 6.46 -18.03 -3.56
C THR A 134 7.81 -17.40 -3.89
N GLY A 135 8.46 -17.95 -4.91
CA GLY A 135 9.50 -17.24 -5.63
C GLY A 135 8.94 -15.95 -6.27
N VAL A 136 9.79 -14.93 -6.36
CA VAL A 136 9.48 -13.68 -7.07
C VAL A 136 9.57 -13.92 -8.58
N LYS A 137 8.49 -13.63 -9.31
CA LYS A 137 8.49 -13.62 -10.78
C LYS A 137 8.78 -12.20 -11.23
N ARG A 138 9.76 -12.02 -12.12
CA ARG A 138 10.26 -10.68 -12.48
C ARG A 138 9.53 -10.13 -13.70
N LYS A 139 9.25 -8.83 -13.66
CA LYS A 139 8.75 -8.03 -14.78
C LYS A 139 7.57 -8.68 -15.52
N THR A 140 6.51 -9.02 -14.80
CA THR A 140 5.32 -9.65 -15.37
C THR A 140 4.04 -9.26 -14.63
N GLN A 141 2.95 -9.12 -15.39
CA GLN A 141 1.58 -8.99 -14.86
C GLN A 141 0.78 -10.29 -14.93
N ASN A 142 1.37 -11.33 -15.53
CA ASN A 142 0.78 -12.66 -15.66
C ASN A 142 1.78 -13.70 -15.16
N PRO A 143 2.13 -13.69 -13.86
CA PRO A 143 3.10 -14.62 -13.32
C PRO A 143 2.58 -16.06 -13.30
N ILE A 144 3.42 -17.00 -13.72
CA ILE A 144 3.22 -18.44 -13.51
C ILE A 144 4.13 -18.87 -12.36
N PHE A 145 3.53 -19.25 -11.24
CA PHE A 145 4.22 -19.70 -10.03
C PHE A 145 4.51 -21.17 -10.11
N GLU A 146 3.45 -21.99 -10.19
CA GLU A 146 3.50 -23.45 -10.20
C GLU A 146 4.21 -24.05 -8.97
N GLU A 147 3.93 -23.47 -7.81
CA GLU A 147 4.60 -23.81 -6.55
C GLU A 147 3.62 -24.42 -5.54
N ARG A 148 4.07 -25.45 -4.82
CA ARG A 148 3.28 -26.19 -3.83
C ARG A 148 3.87 -26.03 -2.44
N TYR A 149 2.98 -25.82 -1.47
CA TYR A 149 3.31 -25.58 -0.08
C TYR A 149 2.49 -26.52 0.81
N MET A 150 3.15 -27.15 1.77
CA MET A 150 2.52 -28.06 2.72
C MET A 150 2.44 -27.42 4.10
N PHE A 151 1.31 -27.55 4.77
CA PHE A 151 1.10 -27.12 6.16
C PHE A 151 0.79 -28.34 7.01
N ASP A 152 1.68 -28.63 7.96
CA ASP A 152 1.54 -29.75 8.88
C ASP A 152 0.53 -29.41 9.97
N ILE A 153 -0.75 -29.60 9.65
CA ILE A 153 -1.88 -29.33 10.54
C ILE A 153 -2.89 -30.49 10.48
N PRO A 154 -3.51 -30.88 11.60
CA PRO A 154 -4.56 -31.90 11.61
C PRO A 154 -5.77 -31.50 10.75
N PHE A 155 -6.45 -32.49 10.15
CA PHE A 155 -7.59 -32.26 9.25
C PHE A 155 -8.69 -31.37 9.86
N LEU A 156 -9.11 -31.70 11.09
CA LEU A 156 -10.14 -30.93 11.81
C LEU A 156 -9.73 -29.48 12.10
N GLU A 157 -8.43 -29.25 12.26
CA GLU A 157 -7.90 -27.91 12.43
C GLU A 157 -7.89 -27.18 11.09
N ALA A 158 -7.41 -27.82 10.02
CA ALA A 158 -7.40 -27.28 8.66
C ALA A 158 -8.78 -26.80 8.23
N GLN A 159 -9.84 -27.57 8.49
CA GLN A 159 -11.22 -27.21 8.15
C GLN A 159 -11.71 -25.93 8.87
N ARG A 160 -11.09 -25.55 9.98
CA ARG A 160 -11.43 -24.33 10.75
C ARG A 160 -10.57 -23.12 10.39
N ARG A 161 -9.57 -23.29 9.51
CA ARG A 161 -8.69 -22.21 9.07
C ARG A 161 -9.27 -21.48 7.87
N THR A 162 -8.78 -20.26 7.65
CA THR A 162 -9.03 -19.50 6.42
C THR A 162 -7.73 -19.36 5.67
N LEU A 163 -7.70 -19.81 4.42
CA LEU A 163 -6.57 -19.60 3.53
C LEU A 163 -6.56 -18.15 3.07
N LEU A 164 -5.49 -17.43 3.41
CA LEU A 164 -5.24 -16.07 2.96
C LEU A 164 -4.03 -16.07 2.01
N LEU A 165 -4.27 -15.67 0.77
CA LEU A 165 -3.25 -15.46 -0.25
C LEU A 165 -3.11 -13.95 -0.48
N THR A 166 -1.90 -13.42 -0.34
CA THR A 166 -1.62 -12.00 -0.57
C THR A 166 -0.62 -11.88 -1.71
N VAL A 167 -1.03 -11.26 -2.81
CA VAL A 167 -0.16 -10.95 -3.94
C VAL A 167 0.57 -9.65 -3.65
N VAL A 168 1.89 -9.69 -3.74
CA VAL A 168 2.77 -8.59 -3.36
C VAL A 168 3.75 -8.30 -4.48
N ASP A 169 3.95 -7.03 -4.81
CA ASP A 169 5.00 -6.55 -5.70
C ASP A 169 6.31 -6.34 -4.95
N PHE A 170 7.35 -7.08 -5.36
CA PHE A 170 8.68 -6.97 -4.79
C PHE A 170 9.44 -5.76 -5.35
N ASP A 171 9.99 -4.94 -4.45
CA ASP A 171 10.95 -3.87 -4.76
C ASP A 171 12.25 -4.12 -3.98
N LYS A 172 13.40 -4.01 -4.67
CA LYS A 172 14.72 -4.17 -4.07
C LYS A 172 15.16 -2.96 -3.23
N PHE A 173 14.69 -1.77 -3.58
CA PHE A 173 15.16 -0.49 -3.05
C PHE A 173 14.09 0.27 -2.26
N SER A 174 12.86 -0.25 -2.24
CA SER A 174 11.71 0.35 -1.57
C SER A 174 10.94 -0.72 -0.78
N ARG A 175 9.84 -0.32 -0.13
CA ARG A 175 8.91 -1.28 0.46
C ARG A 175 8.21 -2.08 -0.62
N HIS A 176 7.88 -3.32 -0.28
CA HIS A 176 7.04 -4.15 -1.12
C HIS A 176 5.60 -3.68 -1.02
N CYS A 177 4.90 -3.63 -2.15
CA CYS A 177 3.53 -3.17 -2.20
C CYS A 177 2.56 -4.34 -2.28
N VAL A 178 1.52 -4.36 -1.45
CA VAL A 178 0.45 -5.34 -1.64
C VAL A 178 -0.38 -4.96 -2.85
N ILE A 179 -0.51 -5.87 -3.82
CA ILE A 179 -1.38 -5.70 -4.99
C ILE A 179 -2.82 -6.03 -4.58
N GLY A 180 -3.03 -7.18 -3.92
CA GLY A 180 -4.35 -7.61 -3.51
C GLY A 180 -4.32 -8.92 -2.73
N LYS A 181 -5.48 -9.32 -2.21
CA LYS A 181 -5.66 -10.48 -1.34
C LYS A 181 -6.79 -11.36 -1.89
N VAL A 182 -6.70 -12.65 -1.56
CA VAL A 182 -7.78 -13.63 -1.69
C VAL A 182 -7.93 -14.34 -0.36
N SER A 183 -9.15 -14.40 0.14
CA SER A 183 -9.51 -15.14 1.36
C SER A 183 -10.46 -16.28 1.01
N MET A 184 -10.25 -17.46 1.60
CA MET A 184 -11.11 -18.62 1.42
C MET A 184 -11.22 -19.42 2.72
N PRO A 185 -12.39 -19.41 3.37
CA PRO A 185 -12.67 -20.30 4.50
C PRO A 185 -12.55 -21.76 4.04
N LEU A 186 -11.70 -22.54 4.71
CA LEU A 186 -11.52 -23.95 4.35
C LEU A 186 -12.68 -24.83 4.79
N SER A 187 -13.60 -24.30 5.60
CA SER A 187 -14.86 -24.95 5.99
C SER A 187 -15.83 -25.13 4.83
N GLU A 188 -15.71 -24.31 3.78
CA GLU A 188 -16.59 -24.32 2.60
C GLU A 188 -16.04 -25.22 1.48
N VAL A 189 -14.87 -25.81 1.67
CA VAL A 189 -14.17 -26.60 0.67
C VAL A 189 -14.16 -28.07 1.07
N ASP A 190 -14.49 -28.95 0.13
CA ASP A 190 -14.24 -30.39 0.26
C ASP A 190 -12.74 -30.64 0.14
N LEU A 191 -12.03 -30.53 1.26
CA LEU A 191 -10.58 -30.65 1.32
C LEU A 191 -10.06 -32.04 0.91
N VAL A 192 -10.89 -33.09 1.00
CA VAL A 192 -10.48 -34.46 0.64
C VAL A 192 -10.40 -34.61 -0.87
N LYS A 193 -11.44 -34.17 -1.58
CA LYS A 193 -11.40 -34.13 -3.04
C LYS A 193 -10.42 -33.07 -3.54
N GLY A 194 -10.29 -31.99 -2.77
CA GLY A 194 -9.56 -30.81 -3.19
C GLY A 194 -10.23 -30.10 -4.35
N GLY A 195 -9.62 -29.01 -4.78
CA GLY A 195 -10.11 -28.22 -5.90
C GLY A 195 -9.15 -27.12 -6.27
N HIS A 196 -9.49 -26.41 -7.34
CA HIS A 196 -8.79 -25.21 -7.76
C HIS A 196 -9.79 -24.11 -8.10
N TRP A 197 -9.40 -22.85 -7.88
CA TRP A 197 -10.28 -21.70 -8.03
C TRP A 197 -9.53 -20.55 -8.67
N TRP A 198 -10.23 -19.86 -9.54
CA TRP A 198 -9.93 -18.48 -9.89
C TRP A 198 -10.69 -17.59 -8.93
N LYS A 199 -10.00 -16.67 -8.28
CA LYS A 199 -10.64 -15.63 -7.46
C LYS A 199 -10.09 -14.26 -7.81
N ALA A 200 -10.98 -13.28 -7.87
CA ALA A 200 -10.62 -11.89 -8.05
C ALA A 200 -9.83 -11.38 -6.84
N LEU A 201 -8.81 -10.56 -7.11
CA LEU A 201 -8.03 -9.94 -6.05
C LEU A 201 -8.83 -8.78 -5.45
N VAL A 202 -9.07 -8.85 -4.15
CA VAL A 202 -9.65 -7.74 -3.40
C VAL A 202 -8.53 -6.86 -2.85
N PRO A 203 -8.73 -5.53 -2.79
CA PRO A 203 -7.78 -4.67 -2.09
C PRO A 203 -7.69 -5.10 -0.62
N SER A 204 -6.51 -4.96 -0.04
CA SER A 204 -6.37 -5.02 1.40
C SER A 204 -7.35 -4.04 2.03
N SER A 205 -8.22 -4.49 2.94
CA SER A 205 -9.11 -3.59 3.66
C SER A 205 -8.31 -2.41 4.22
N GLN A 206 -8.92 -1.22 4.15
CA GLN A 206 -8.33 0.11 4.41
C GLN A 206 -7.59 0.30 5.75
N ASN A 207 -7.51 -0.71 6.61
CA ASN A 207 -6.64 -0.70 7.79
C ASN A 207 -5.14 -0.78 7.43
N GLU A 208 -4.80 -1.14 6.18
CA GLU A 208 -3.48 -0.97 5.58
C GLU A 208 -3.53 0.03 4.41
N VAL A 209 -4.30 1.13 4.50
CA VAL A 209 -4.00 2.27 3.62
C VAL A 209 -2.58 2.69 3.96
N GLU A 210 -1.66 2.46 3.04
CA GLU A 210 -0.29 2.94 3.17
C GLU A 210 -0.35 4.47 3.06
N LEU A 211 -0.51 5.16 4.21
CA LEU A 211 -0.66 6.61 4.33
C LEU A 211 0.61 7.38 3.91
N GLY A 212 1.55 6.69 3.27
CA GLY A 212 2.88 7.12 2.97
C GLY A 212 3.86 6.94 4.11
N GLU A 213 5.06 7.44 3.89
CA GLU A 213 6.17 7.39 4.83
C GLU A 213 6.60 8.79 5.22
N LEU A 214 6.97 8.97 6.49
CA LEU A 214 7.59 10.18 7.01
C LEU A 214 8.98 9.86 7.55
N LEU A 215 9.98 10.55 7.03
CA LEU A 215 11.34 10.53 7.56
C LEU A 215 11.50 11.66 8.57
N LEU A 216 11.77 11.28 9.82
CA LEU A 216 11.94 12.18 10.96
C LEU A 216 13.36 12.10 11.54
N SER A 217 13.88 13.22 12.03
CA SER A 217 15.04 13.27 12.92
C SER A 217 14.56 13.63 14.32
N LEU A 218 15.07 12.92 15.34
CA LEU A 218 14.78 13.19 16.74
C LEU A 218 16.10 13.48 17.47
N ASN A 219 16.17 14.60 18.17
CA ASN A 219 17.36 14.99 18.95
C ASN A 219 16.93 15.49 20.34
N TYR A 220 17.27 14.74 21.38
CA TYR A 220 16.96 15.09 22.77
C TYR A 220 18.20 15.61 23.52
N LEU A 221 18.05 16.78 24.16
CA LEU A 221 19.04 17.44 24.98
C LEU A 221 18.56 17.44 26.45
N PRO A 222 19.02 16.48 27.29
CA PRO A 222 18.54 16.33 28.67
C PRO A 222 18.84 17.56 29.54
N SER A 223 20.02 18.17 29.38
CA SER A 223 20.47 19.33 30.15
C SER A 223 19.57 20.57 29.96
N ALA A 224 18.87 20.65 28.84
CA ALA A 224 17.93 21.73 28.53
C ALA A 224 16.46 21.28 28.54
N GLY A 225 16.19 20.00 28.83
CA GLY A 225 14.85 19.41 28.75
C GLY A 225 14.19 19.56 27.37
N ARG A 226 14.98 19.58 26.28
CA ARG A 226 14.49 19.92 24.93
C ARG A 226 14.55 18.72 23.98
N LEU A 227 13.44 18.44 23.28
CA LEU A 227 13.37 17.50 22.17
C LEU A 227 13.16 18.29 20.86
N ASN A 228 14.10 18.17 19.92
CA ASN A 228 13.95 18.67 18.55
C ASN A 228 13.44 17.54 17.66
N VAL A 229 12.43 17.85 16.84
CA VAL A 229 11.82 16.92 15.88
C VAL A 229 11.89 17.58 14.50
N ASP A 230 12.75 17.08 13.62
CA ASP A 230 12.85 17.60 12.24
C ASP A 230 12.09 16.68 11.29
N ILE A 231 11.18 17.25 10.52
CA ILE A 231 10.50 16.55 9.43
C ILE A 231 11.35 16.70 8.18
N ILE A 232 12.02 15.62 7.76
CA ILE A 232 13.00 15.66 6.66
C ILE A 232 12.31 15.49 5.31
N ARG A 233 11.43 14.48 5.21
CA ARG A 233 10.81 14.09 3.94
C ARG A 233 9.53 13.31 4.18
N ALA A 234 8.52 13.53 3.35
CA ALA A 234 7.38 12.65 3.23
C ALA A 234 7.33 12.05 1.82
N LYS A 235 6.89 10.80 1.69
CA LYS A 235 6.76 10.08 0.40
C LYS A 235 5.45 9.30 0.37
N GLN A 236 4.87 9.15 -0.83
CA GLN A 236 3.68 8.31 -1.07
C GLN A 236 2.51 8.65 -0.14
N LEU A 237 2.40 9.92 0.29
CA LEU A 237 1.27 10.35 1.11
C LEU A 237 0.00 10.27 0.28
N LEU A 238 -1.07 9.76 0.90
CA LEU A 238 -2.39 9.78 0.30
C LEU A 238 -2.83 11.24 0.12
N GLN A 239 -3.17 11.62 -1.12
CA GLN A 239 -3.75 12.93 -1.39
C GLN A 239 -5.18 12.94 -0.85
N THR A 240 -5.40 13.68 0.23
CA THR A 240 -6.74 13.97 0.75
C THR A 240 -7.19 15.33 0.24
N ASP A 241 -8.37 15.41 -0.37
CA ASP A 241 -8.93 16.71 -0.78
C ASP A 241 -9.16 17.58 0.46
N MET A 242 -8.55 18.77 0.45
CA MET A 242 -8.86 19.82 1.41
C MET A 242 -10.29 20.28 1.12
N SER A 243 -11.26 19.86 1.93
CA SER A 243 -12.58 20.49 1.93
C SER A 243 -12.40 22.00 2.07
N GLN A 244 -12.88 22.72 1.07
CA GLN A 244 -12.92 24.19 0.95
C GLN A 244 -13.05 24.83 2.33
N GLY A 245 -11.98 25.51 2.75
CA GLY A 245 -11.98 26.27 4.00
C GLY A 245 -13.09 27.32 3.96
N SER A 246 -14.01 27.25 4.92
CA SER A 246 -14.92 28.34 5.26
C SER A 246 -14.18 29.48 5.93
#